data_AF-A0A2V5Q670-F1
#
_entry.id   AF-A0A2V5Q670-F1
#
_cell.length_a   1.000
_cell.length_b   1.000
_cell.length_c   1.000
_cell.angle_alpha   90.00
_cell.angle_beta   90.00
_cell.angle_gamma   90.00
#
_symmetry.space_group_name_H-M   'P 1'
#
loop_
_entity.id
_entity.type
_entity.pdbx_description
1 polymer ?
#
loop_
_entity_poly.entity_id
_entity_poly.type
_entity_poly.pdbx_seq_one_letter_code
_entity_poly.pdbx_strand_id
1 'polypeptide(L)'
;MQSWKKIFSETGEVETFDYDYMREGRKRPDPLPQLIAAHREALNRARERYRPERTILVGKSMGSRIGCHVSLEEELDGLICLGYPLCAMGDRAKLRDQVLRA
;
A
#
# COMPACT_ATOMS: atom_id res chain seq x y z
N MET A 1 4.88 3.72 9.51
CA MET A 1 3.56 3.05 9.62
C MET A 1 3.24 2.59 11.04
N GLN A 2 4.22 2.40 11.93
CA GLN A 2 3.96 1.91 13.30
C GLN A 2 3.02 2.80 14.14
N SER A 3 3.15 4.13 14.07
CA SER A 3 2.20 5.04 14.74
C SER A 3 0.78 4.89 14.21
N TRP A 4 0.63 4.74 12.88
CA TRP A 4 -0.68 4.49 12.25
C TRP A 4 -1.24 3.12 12.62
N LYS A 5 -0.40 2.08 12.68
CA LYS A 5 -0.81 0.75 13.15
C LYS A 5 -1.44 0.85 14.54
N LYS A 6 -0.77 1.53 15.48
CA LYS A 6 -1.32 1.72 16.83
C LYS A 6 -2.71 2.36 16.82
N ILE A 7 -2.91 3.42 16.03
CA ILE A 7 -4.19 4.12 15.91
C ILE A 7 -5.27 3.19 15.32
N PHE A 8 -4.98 2.52 14.21
CA PHE A 8 -5.96 1.66 13.53
C PHE A 8 -6.26 0.36 14.28
N SER A 9 -5.33 -0.12 15.12
CA SER A 9 -5.55 -1.29 15.98
C SER A 9 -6.65 -1.07 17.03
N GLU A 10 -7.11 0.16 17.26
CA GLU A 10 -8.29 0.44 18.08
C GLU A 10 -9.60 0.08 17.37
N THR A 11 -9.59 -0.11 16.05
CA THR A 11 -10.79 -0.36 15.22
C THR A 11 -10.81 -1.77 14.61
N GLY A 12 -9.67 -2.46 14.51
CA GLY A 12 -9.61 -3.82 13.97
C GLY A 12 -8.20 -4.39 13.89
N GLU A 13 -8.08 -5.59 13.31
CA GLU A 13 -6.79 -6.25 13.11
C GLU A 13 -5.95 -5.53 12.05
N VAL A 14 -4.68 -5.27 12.35
CA VAL A 14 -3.78 -4.50 11.47
C VAL A 14 -2.48 -5.24 11.24
N GLU A 15 -2.24 -5.59 9.98
CA GLU A 15 -0.96 -6.10 9.51
C GLU A 15 -0.12 -5.01 8.83
N THR A 16 1.17 -5.03 9.13
CA THR A 16 2.17 -4.20 8.45
C THR A 16 3.24 -5.12 7.91
N PHE A 17 3.75 -4.81 6.73
CA PHE A 17 4.86 -5.55 6.14
C PHE A 17 5.90 -4.59 5.58
N ASP A 18 7.10 -5.11 5.39
CA ASP A 18 8.18 -4.41 4.70
C ASP A 18 8.37 -5.02 3.31
N TYR A 19 8.44 -4.16 2.29
CA TYR A 19 8.87 -4.55 0.94
C TYR A 19 10.30 -5.11 0.95
N ASP A 20 10.61 -5.97 -0.02
CA ASP A 20 11.89 -6.68 -0.11
C ASP A 20 13.09 -5.73 -0.11
N TYR A 21 13.07 -4.66 -0.93
CA TYR A 21 14.15 -3.68 -0.91
C TYR A 21 14.41 -3.07 0.48
N MET A 22 13.38 -2.88 1.31
CA MET A 22 13.56 -2.36 2.67
C MET A 22 14.17 -3.42 3.59
N ARG A 23 13.71 -4.67 3.48
CA ARG A 23 14.28 -5.81 4.24
C ARG A 23 15.75 -6.04 3.90
N GLU A 24 16.13 -5.78 2.65
CA GLU A 24 17.50 -5.84 2.15
C GLU A 24 18.32 -4.56 2.45
N GLY A 25 17.73 -3.54 3.10
CA GLY A 25 18.41 -2.29 3.42
C GLY A 25 18.72 -1.39 2.21
N ARG A 26 18.13 -1.67 1.04
CA ARG A 26 18.30 -0.84 -0.17
C ARG A 26 17.52 0.46 -0.07
N LYS A 27 18.07 1.54 -0.63
CA LYS A 27 17.39 2.85 -0.72
C LYS A 27 16.41 2.95 -1.89
N ARG A 28 16.75 2.32 -3.02
CA ARG A 28 15.95 2.38 -4.24
C ARG A 28 14.81 1.36 -4.14
N PRO A 29 13.54 1.77 -4.31
CA PRO A 29 12.42 0.85 -4.36
C PRO A 29 12.54 -0.16 -5.49
N ASP A 30 11.92 -1.31 -5.30
CA ASP A 30 11.77 -2.32 -6.35
C ASP A 30 10.91 -1.80 -7.52
N PRO A 31 10.99 -2.43 -8.71
CA PRO A 31 10.10 -2.11 -9.82
C PRO A 31 8.62 -2.25 -9.45
N LEU A 32 7.76 -1.46 -10.09
CA LEU A 32 6.33 -1.41 -9.79
C LEU A 32 5.65 -2.79 -9.75
N PRO A 33 5.85 -3.71 -10.72
CA PRO A 33 5.23 -5.03 -10.67
C PRO A 33 5.62 -5.85 -9.43
N GLN A 34 6.88 -5.75 -9.00
CA GLN A 34 7.36 -6.45 -7.81
C GLN A 34 6.74 -5.87 -6.54
N LEU A 35 6.61 -4.54 -6.45
CA LEU A 35 5.95 -3.90 -5.32
C LEU A 35 4.47 -4.29 -5.22
N ILE A 36 3.76 -4.37 -6.36
CA ILE A 36 2.36 -4.83 -6.41
C ILE A 36 2.28 -6.28 -5.94
N ALA A 37 3.13 -7.17 -6.47
CA ALA A 37 3.14 -8.59 -6.11
C ALA A 37 3.40 -8.78 -4.60
N ALA A 38 4.41 -8.11 -4.03
CA ALA A 38 4.71 -8.17 -2.60
C ALA A 38 3.54 -7.68 -1.73
N HIS A 39 2.84 -6.63 -2.17
CA HIS A 39 1.68 -6.10 -1.46
C HIS A 39 0.49 -7.05 -1.50
N ARG A 40 0.21 -7.66 -2.66
CA ARG A 40 -0.85 -8.68 -2.81
C ARG A 40 -0.55 -9.91 -1.97
N GLU A 41 0.69 -10.36 -1.93
CA GLU A 41 1.09 -11.48 -1.07
C GLU A 41 0.86 -11.16 0.42
N ALA A 42 1.22 -9.95 0.87
CA ALA A 42 0.95 -9.52 2.24
C ALA A 42 -0.55 -9.44 2.55
N LEU A 43 -1.36 -8.92 1.62
CA LEU A 43 -2.82 -8.88 1.70
C LEU A 43 -3.41 -10.29 1.85
N ASN A 44 -2.98 -11.23 1.01
CA ASN A 44 -3.49 -12.61 1.02
C ASN A 44 -3.13 -13.32 2.32
N ARG A 45 -1.89 -13.17 2.82
CA ARG A 45 -1.50 -13.71 4.13
C ARG A 45 -2.33 -13.13 5.27
N ALA A 46 -2.63 -11.83 5.24
CA ALA A 46 -3.48 -11.20 6.25
C ALA A 46 -4.93 -11.74 6.20
N ARG A 47 -5.50 -11.88 4.99
CA ARG A 47 -6.84 -12.45 4.80
C ARG A 47 -6.94 -13.89 5.27
N GLU A 48 -5.94 -14.71 4.96
CA GLU A 48 -5.88 -16.09 5.41
C GLU A 48 -5.82 -16.19 6.94
N ARG A 49 -5.03 -15.30 7.57
CA ARG A 49 -4.84 -15.27 9.01
C ARG A 49 -6.09 -14.83 9.78
N TYR A 50 -6.73 -13.74 9.35
CA TYR A 50 -7.81 -13.11 10.13
C TYR A 50 -9.21 -13.44 9.63
N ARG A 51 -9.36 -13.94 8.40
CA ARG A 51 -10.64 -14.20 7.73
C ARG A 51 -11.64 -13.05 7.88
N PRO A 52 -11.25 -11.80 7.54
CA PRO A 52 -12.05 -10.63 7.84
C PRO A 52 -13.28 -10.53 6.92
N GLU A 53 -14.39 -9.99 7.44
CA GLU A 53 -15.55 -9.63 6.61
C GLU A 53 -15.27 -8.42 5.71
N ARG A 54 -14.39 -7.52 6.16
CA ARG A 54 -14.04 -6.27 5.47
C ARG A 54 -12.53 -6.11 5.39
N THR A 55 -12.03 -5.73 4.22
CA THR A 55 -10.61 -5.49 3.97
C THR A 55 -10.37 -4.08 3.48
N ILE A 56 -9.54 -3.32 4.21
CA ILE A 56 -9.15 -1.95 3.85
C ILE A 56 -7.62 -1.91 3.70
N LEU A 57 -7.13 -1.37 2.58
CA LEU A 57 -5.71 -1.06 2.44
C LEU A 57 -5.42 0.36 2.96
N VAL A 58 -4.30 0.53 3.63
CA VAL A 58 -3.83 1.84 4.11
C VAL A 58 -2.38 2.05 3.73
N GLY A 59 -2.09 3.10 2.97
CA GLY A 59 -0.76 3.38 2.46
C GLY A 59 -0.32 4.82 2.68
N LYS A 60 0.97 5.04 2.94
CA LYS A 60 1.59 6.38 2.99
C LYS A 60 2.57 6.57 1.85
N SER A 61 2.50 7.70 1.14
CA SER A 61 3.42 8.06 0.04
C SER A 61 3.54 6.94 -1.01
N MET A 62 4.69 6.30 -1.16
CA MET A 62 4.82 5.17 -2.09
C MET A 62 3.80 4.07 -1.79
N GLY A 63 3.54 3.77 -0.52
CA GLY A 63 2.57 2.74 -0.13
C GLY A 63 1.13 3.03 -0.57
N SER A 64 0.71 4.31 -0.58
CA SER A 64 -0.63 4.65 -1.12
C SER A 64 -0.68 4.47 -2.62
N ARG A 65 0.38 4.85 -3.34
CA ARG A 65 0.48 4.59 -4.78
C ARG A 65 0.36 3.10 -5.11
N ILE A 66 1.10 2.24 -4.40
CA ILE A 66 1.01 0.80 -4.62
C ILE A 66 -0.38 0.28 -4.23
N GLY A 67 -0.98 0.77 -3.13
CA GLY A 67 -2.35 0.43 -2.74
C GLY A 67 -3.38 0.73 -3.83
N CYS A 68 -3.27 1.86 -4.54
CA CYS A 68 -4.14 2.17 -5.69
C CYS A 68 -3.98 1.19 -6.84
N HIS A 69 -2.76 0.70 -7.10
CA HIS A 69 -2.57 -0.33 -8.13
C HIS A 69 -3.18 -1.66 -7.70
N VAL A 70 -2.97 -2.06 -6.44
CA VAL A 70 -3.54 -3.29 -5.89
C VAL A 70 -5.08 -3.25 -5.89
N SER A 71 -5.70 -2.10 -5.61
CA SER A 71 -7.16 -1.98 -5.62
C SER A 71 -7.80 -2.15 -7.00
N LEU A 72 -7.00 -2.15 -8.08
CA LEU A 72 -7.47 -2.48 -9.43
C LEU A 72 -7.37 -3.99 -9.73
N GLU A 73 -6.63 -4.75 -8.91
CA GLU A 73 -6.39 -6.19 -9.08
C GLU A 73 -7.11 -7.04 -8.03
N GLU A 74 -7.49 -6.45 -6.90
CA GLU A 74 -8.06 -7.13 -5.73
C GLU A 74 -9.32 -6.40 -5.26
N GLU A 75 -10.38 -7.14 -4.94
CA GLU A 75 -11.59 -6.56 -4.35
C GLU A 75 -11.28 -6.07 -2.93
N LEU A 76 -11.64 -4.83 -2.60
CA LEU A 76 -11.39 -4.20 -1.30
C LEU A 76 -12.61 -3.38 -0.89
N ASP A 77 -12.87 -3.30 0.41
CA ASP A 77 -13.94 -2.45 0.96
C ASP A 77 -13.52 -0.98 1.07
N GLY A 78 -12.22 -0.71 0.97
CA GLY A 78 -11.70 0.65 0.96
C GLY A 78 -10.20 0.74 0.80
N LEU A 79 -9.75 1.95 0.43
CA LEU A 79 -8.35 2.32 0.35
C LEU A 79 -8.16 3.71 0.98
N ILE A 80 -7.23 3.81 1.94
CA ILE A 80 -6.86 5.06 2.60
C ILE A 80 -5.48 5.49 2.12
N CYS A 81 -5.42 6.67 1.50
CA CYS A 81 -4.20 7.25 0.95
C CYS A 81 -3.65 8.38 1.83
N LEU A 82 -2.64 8.08 2.65
CA LEU A 82 -1.97 9.04 3.52
C LEU A 82 -0.85 9.78 2.75
N GLY A 83 -1.21 10.88 2.11
CA GLY A 83 -0.27 11.70 1.34
C GLY A 83 0.20 10.99 0.06
N TYR A 84 -0.75 10.69 -0.84
CA TYR A 84 -0.45 10.16 -2.17
C TYR A 84 0.55 11.08 -2.92
N PRO A 85 1.63 10.53 -3.51
CA PRO A 85 2.66 11.33 -4.15
C PRO A 85 2.20 11.69 -5.58
N LEU A 86 1.17 12.54 -5.68
CA LEU A 86 0.53 12.92 -6.93
C LEU A 86 1.55 13.54 -7.90
N CYS A 87 2.35 14.46 -7.39
CA CYS A 87 3.49 15.03 -8.10
C CYS A 87 4.76 14.26 -7.74
N ALA A 88 5.59 13.96 -8.73
CA ALA A 88 6.92 13.42 -8.48
C ALA A 88 7.78 14.44 -7.68
N MET A 89 8.64 13.94 -6.78
CA MET A 89 9.59 14.82 -6.09
C MET A 89 10.53 15.45 -7.11
N GLY A 90 10.67 16.78 -7.06
CA GLY A 90 11.55 17.55 -7.94
C GLY A 90 10.93 17.98 -9.27
N ASP A 91 9.81 17.39 -9.70
CA ASP A 91 9.16 17.74 -10.97
C ASP A 91 7.63 17.64 -10.83
N ARG A 92 7.00 18.80 -10.64
CA ARG A 92 5.54 18.90 -10.43
C ARG A 92 4.71 18.66 -11.70
N ALA A 93 5.31 18.72 -12.88
CA ALA A 93 4.61 18.45 -14.14
C ALA A 93 4.37 16.95 -14.35
N LYS A 94 5.18 16.09 -13.72
CA LYS A 94 5.05 14.63 -13.79
C LYS A 94 4.05 14.11 -12.77
N LEU A 95 2.79 14.04 -13.19
CA LEU A 95 1.69 13.48 -12.42
C LEU A 95 1.71 11.94 -12.44
N ARG A 96 1.44 11.35 -11.27
CA ARG A 96 1.27 9.91 -11.06
C ARG A 96 -0.21 9.59 -10.87
N ASP A 97 -1.08 10.17 -11.68
CA ASP A 97 -2.53 10.08 -11.54
C ASP A 97 -3.16 8.98 -12.41
N GLN A 98 -2.37 8.29 -13.25
CA GLN A 98 -2.90 7.29 -14.18
C GLN A 98 -3.71 6.21 -13.44
N VAL A 99 -3.20 5.70 -12.33
CA VAL A 99 -3.88 4.69 -11.50
C VAL A 99 -5.12 5.22 -10.78
N LEU A 100 -5.23 6.53 -10.58
CA LEU A 100 -6.36 7.17 -9.89
C LEU A 100 -7.54 7.44 -10.83
N ARG A 101 -7.34 7.28 -12.14
CA ARG A 101 -8.33 7.51 -13.19
C ARG A 101 -8.81 6.21 -13.86
N ALA A 102 -8.34 5.07 -13.35
CA ALA A 102 -8.63 3.75 -13.88
C ALA A 102 -10.06 3.29 -13.53
#